data_AF-A0A1M6X6P0-F1
#
_entry.id   AF-A0A1M6X6P0-F1
#
_cell.length_a   1.000
_cell.length_b   1.000
_cell.length_c   1.000
_cell.angle_alpha   90.00
_cell.angle_beta   90.00
_cell.angle_gamma   90.00
#
_symmetry.space_group_name_H-M   'P 1'
#
loop_
_entity.id
_entity.type
_entity.pdbx_description
1 polymer ?
#
loop_
_entity_poly.entity_id
_entity_poly.type
_entity_poly.pdbx_seq_one_letter_code
_entity_poly.pdbx_strand_id
1 'polypeptide(L)'
;MRGLRSLLNYMACATFVAGAVFSLAACGDDSSSSASNDLPQTTEKCGEEGSYKTVKSDKVGGTDEYYRCTEGTWQPSEYRDPVESCTAENEGVVDTFTVYSGRFHTDYYFICNSGVWKETGKPAGPSVSEQCTKEDTKVGDTCVVYRPSENEGSLGLAGTSVKYVYTEAGEWEPVCQLAANGECKEE
;
A
#
# COMPACT_ATOMS: atom_id res chain seq x y z
N MET A 1 40.93 -16.25 -17.14
CA MET A 1 41.31 -15.51 -18.37
C MET A 1 40.07 -14.83 -18.91
N ARG A 2 40.18 -13.53 -19.21
CA ARG A 2 39.43 -12.71 -20.19
C ARG A 2 37.91 -13.00 -20.37
N GLY A 3 37.00 -12.06 -20.17
CA GLY A 3 37.12 -10.69 -20.64
C GLY A 3 36.06 -9.73 -20.11
N LEU A 4 36.54 -8.50 -19.92
CA LEU A 4 35.75 -7.28 -19.95
C LEU A 4 35.02 -7.17 -21.30
N ARG A 5 33.75 -6.75 -21.27
CA ARG A 5 33.19 -5.92 -22.33
C ARG A 5 32.53 -4.69 -21.71
N SER A 6 33.17 -3.58 -22.02
CA SER A 6 32.76 -2.19 -21.82
C SER A 6 31.58 -1.83 -22.73
N LEU A 7 30.91 -0.72 -22.39
CA LEU A 7 30.36 0.35 -23.26
C LEU A 7 29.04 0.84 -22.63
N LEU A 8 29.07 1.85 -21.76
CA LEU A 8 28.97 3.29 -22.11
C LEU A 8 27.91 3.59 -23.18
N ASN A 9 26.78 4.15 -22.75
CA ASN A 9 25.94 5.03 -23.57
C ASN A 9 25.79 6.39 -22.88
N TYR A 10 26.57 7.34 -23.38
CA TYR A 10 26.25 8.76 -23.64
C TYR A 10 24.81 8.88 -24.21
N MET A 11 24.02 9.96 -24.18
CA MET A 11 24.19 11.38 -23.85
C MET A 11 22.85 12.09 -24.16
N ALA A 12 22.52 13.09 -23.34
CA ALA A 12 21.71 14.30 -23.58
C ALA A 12 20.51 14.30 -24.56
N CYS A 13 19.40 14.88 -24.09
CA CYS A 13 18.80 16.02 -24.81
C CYS A 13 18.02 16.92 -23.85
N ALA A 14 18.52 18.14 -23.68
CA ALA A 14 17.82 19.24 -23.03
C ALA A 14 17.05 20.01 -24.11
N THR A 15 15.79 20.37 -23.85
CA THR A 15 15.12 21.46 -24.55
C THR A 15 14.21 22.21 -23.59
N PHE A 16 14.59 23.45 -23.33
CA PHE A 16 13.77 24.51 -22.76
C PHE A 16 12.70 24.92 -23.77
N VAL A 17 11.45 25.08 -23.32
CA VAL A 17 10.44 25.87 -24.03
C VAL A 17 9.99 26.98 -23.09
N ALA A 18 10.38 28.20 -23.46
CA ALA A 18 9.94 29.44 -22.85
C ALA A 18 8.71 29.97 -23.58
N GLY A 19 7.77 30.54 -22.81
CA GLY A 19 7.00 31.71 -23.24
C GLY A 19 5.61 31.44 -23.82
N ALA A 20 4.58 31.83 -23.06
CA ALA A 20 3.59 32.82 -23.51
C ALA A 20 2.78 33.31 -22.31
N VAL A 21 3.00 34.57 -21.92
CA VAL A 21 2.13 35.31 -21.01
C VAL A 21 0.99 35.87 -21.86
N PHE A 22 -0.21 35.32 -21.70
CA PHE A 22 -1.44 35.95 -22.19
C PHE A 22 -2.23 36.45 -20.99
N SER A 23 -2.19 37.77 -20.78
CA SER A 23 -3.11 38.46 -19.89
C SER A 23 -4.43 38.69 -20.62
N LEU A 24 -5.46 37.95 -20.23
CA LEU A 24 -6.85 38.28 -20.53
C LEU A 24 -7.50 38.71 -19.21
N ALA A 25 -7.69 40.01 -19.07
CA ALA A 25 -8.61 40.56 -18.09
C ALA A 25 -10.04 40.33 -18.61
N ALA A 26 -10.75 39.39 -17.98
CA ALA A 26 -12.19 39.25 -18.12
C ALA A 26 -12.80 39.51 -16.74
N CYS A 27 -13.53 40.61 -16.64
CA CYS A 27 -14.41 40.96 -15.55
C CYS A 27 -15.68 40.10 -15.63
N GLY A 28 -15.95 39.37 -14.55
CA GLY A 28 -17.18 38.60 -14.36
C GLY A 28 -17.42 38.43 -12.88
N ASP A 29 -18.17 39.37 -12.30
CA ASP A 29 -18.77 39.28 -10.97
C ASP A 29 -19.74 38.09 -10.96
N ASP A 30 -19.35 37.01 -10.29
CA ASP A 30 -20.28 36.07 -9.69
C ASP A 30 -19.71 35.71 -8.32
N SER A 31 -20.44 36.12 -7.29
CA SER A 31 -20.16 35.85 -5.87
C SER A 31 -20.25 34.35 -5.60
N SER A 32 -19.24 33.59 -6.00
CA SER A 32 -18.92 32.29 -5.44
C SER A 32 -18.06 32.55 -4.23
N SER A 33 -18.60 32.31 -3.04
CA SER A 33 -17.80 32.17 -1.83
C SER A 33 -16.96 30.91 -1.99
N SER A 34 -15.87 31.02 -2.75
CA SER A 34 -14.77 30.08 -2.70
C SER A 34 -14.25 30.18 -1.28
N ALA A 35 -14.72 29.29 -0.41
CA ALA A 35 -13.99 28.98 0.80
C ALA A 35 -12.62 28.51 0.33
N SER A 36 -11.67 29.44 0.26
CA SER A 36 -10.26 29.10 0.24
C SER A 36 -10.06 28.31 1.51
N ASN A 37 -10.08 26.99 1.37
CA ASN A 37 -9.48 26.10 2.33
C ASN A 37 -7.99 26.45 2.27
N ASP A 38 -7.59 27.52 2.96
CA ASP A 38 -6.23 27.76 3.40
C ASP A 38 -5.89 26.60 4.34
N LEU A 39 -5.70 25.42 3.75
CA LEU A 39 -5.10 24.29 4.41
C LEU A 39 -3.75 24.79 4.91
N PRO A 40 -3.44 24.60 6.20
CA PRO A 40 -2.16 25.05 6.73
C PRO A 40 -1.06 24.35 5.94
N GLN A 41 -0.38 25.11 5.08
CA GLN A 41 0.81 24.62 4.40
C GLN A 41 1.88 24.47 5.46
N THR A 42 2.11 23.23 5.89
CA THR A 42 3.18 22.94 6.82
C THR A 42 4.50 23.15 6.07
N THR A 43 5.23 24.23 6.38
CA THR A 43 6.55 24.53 5.80
C THR A 43 7.66 23.60 6.31
N GLU A 44 7.31 22.69 7.21
CA GLU A 44 8.18 21.66 7.73
C GLU A 44 8.51 20.65 6.62
N LYS A 45 9.80 20.40 6.38
CA LYS A 45 10.24 19.31 5.51
C LYS A 45 9.88 17.98 6.17
N CYS A 46 9.31 17.06 5.41
CA CYS A 46 9.16 15.70 5.89
C CYS A 46 10.50 14.95 5.82
N GLY A 47 10.70 14.01 6.75
CA GLY A 47 11.95 13.27 6.87
C GLY A 47 12.10 12.21 5.79
N GLU A 48 11.03 11.46 5.51
CA GLU A 48 11.11 10.25 4.69
C GLU A 48 9.93 10.14 3.72
N GLU A 49 10.24 9.88 2.45
CA GLU A 49 9.25 9.78 1.38
C GLU A 49 8.22 8.68 1.66
N GLY A 50 6.93 8.98 1.47
CA GLY A 50 5.84 8.04 1.73
C GLY A 50 5.44 7.90 3.20
N SER A 51 6.02 8.69 4.11
CA SER A 51 5.55 8.78 5.49
C SER A 51 4.18 9.43 5.60
N TYR A 52 3.40 9.06 6.62
CA TYR A 52 2.11 9.68 6.93
C TYR A 52 2.15 10.40 8.28
N LYS A 53 1.37 11.49 8.41
CA LYS A 53 1.10 12.15 9.70
C LYS A 53 -0.35 12.61 9.79
N THR A 54 -0.90 12.51 10.99
CA THR A 54 -2.17 13.16 11.36
C THR A 54 -1.92 14.35 12.27
N VAL A 55 -2.46 15.51 11.88
CA VAL A 55 -2.51 16.71 12.71
C VAL A 55 -3.89 16.78 13.35
N LYS A 56 -3.95 16.57 14.66
CA LYS A 56 -5.21 16.63 15.41
C LYS A 56 -5.71 18.05 15.50
N SER A 57 -7.02 18.24 15.33
CA SER A 57 -7.62 19.57 15.49
C SER A 57 -7.89 19.86 16.96
N ASP A 58 -7.29 20.93 17.50
CA ASP A 58 -7.55 21.39 18.87
C ASP A 58 -8.93 22.07 19.04
N LYS A 59 -9.65 22.29 17.93
CA LYS A 59 -10.95 22.95 17.95
C LYS A 59 -12.06 21.94 18.24
N VAL A 60 -12.99 22.31 19.11
CA VAL A 60 -14.21 21.53 19.35
C VAL A 60 -15.00 21.44 18.03
N GLY A 61 -15.10 20.22 17.48
CA GLY A 61 -15.74 19.97 16.18
C GLY A 61 -14.83 20.19 14.96
N GLY A 62 -13.53 20.40 15.16
CA GLY A 62 -12.55 20.38 14.08
C GLY A 62 -12.34 18.97 13.53
N THR A 63 -12.08 18.86 12.24
CA THR A 63 -11.66 17.61 11.60
C THR A 63 -10.15 17.49 11.67
N ASP A 64 -9.65 16.29 11.97
CA ASP A 64 -8.23 15.99 11.86
C ASP A 64 -7.77 16.15 10.39
N GLU A 65 -6.55 16.65 10.20
CA GLU A 65 -5.95 16.84 8.88
C GLU A 65 -4.87 15.79 8.65
N TYR A 66 -4.89 15.17 7.47
CA TYR A 66 -3.97 14.08 7.14
C TYR A 66 -3.00 14.51 6.04
N TYR A 67 -1.75 14.06 6.16
CA TYR A 67 -0.71 14.41 5.21
C TYR A 67 0.16 13.20 4.86
N ARG A 68 0.61 13.14 3.60
CA ARG A 68 1.61 12.20 3.09
C ARG A 68 2.85 12.98 2.67
N CYS A 69 4.04 12.47 2.97
CA CYS A 69 5.29 13.03 2.49
C CYS A 69 5.49 12.64 1.02
N THR A 70 5.50 13.66 0.16
CA THR A 70 5.76 13.52 -1.28
C THR A 70 6.79 14.57 -1.70
N GLU A 71 7.84 14.11 -2.36
CA GLU A 71 8.98 14.92 -2.80
C GLU A 71 9.60 15.77 -1.67
N GLY A 72 9.67 15.20 -0.46
CA GLY A 72 10.21 15.89 0.72
C GLY A 72 9.31 17.02 1.28
N THR A 73 8.05 17.09 0.86
CA THR A 73 7.04 18.01 1.41
C THR A 73 5.79 17.28 1.89
N TRP A 74 5.18 17.76 2.97
CA TRP A 74 3.89 17.23 3.42
C TRP A 74 2.77 17.72 2.50
N GLN A 75 2.13 16.79 1.80
CA GLN A 75 0.97 17.04 0.94
C GLN A 75 -0.30 16.55 1.64
N PRO A 76 -1.43 17.28 1.54
CA PRO A 76 -2.70 16.80 2.06
C PRO A 76 -3.03 15.41 1.53
N SER A 77 -3.52 14.54 2.40
CA SER A 77 -3.96 13.20 2.08
C SER A 77 -5.40 13.02 2.50
N GLU A 78 -6.15 12.23 1.74
CA GLU A 78 -7.48 11.77 2.15
C GLU A 78 -7.41 10.64 3.20
N TYR A 79 -6.20 10.12 3.43
CA TYR A 79 -5.98 8.92 4.24
C TYR A 79 -5.31 9.29 5.57
N ARG A 80 -5.93 8.83 6.66
CA ARG A 80 -5.36 8.91 8.00
C ARG A 80 -4.18 7.94 8.14
N ASP A 81 -3.21 8.30 8.97
CA ASP A 81 -2.28 7.30 9.51
C ASP A 81 -3.01 6.23 10.36
N PRO A 82 -2.39 5.06 10.58
CA PRO A 82 -2.91 4.09 11.52
C PRO A 82 -3.17 4.70 12.91
N VAL A 83 -4.13 4.14 13.65
CA VAL A 83 -4.79 4.83 14.79
C VAL A 83 -3.81 5.15 15.92
N GLU A 84 -2.77 4.33 16.08
CA GLU A 84 -1.72 4.50 17.08
C GLU A 84 -0.45 5.05 16.45
N SER A 85 0.24 5.95 17.15
CA SER A 85 1.54 6.45 16.72
C SER A 85 2.54 5.30 16.55
N CYS A 86 3.35 5.34 15.49
CA CYS A 86 4.48 4.43 15.33
C CYS A 86 5.57 4.79 16.34
N THR A 87 5.74 3.94 17.35
CA THR A 87 6.72 4.03 18.44
C THR A 87 7.72 2.86 18.33
N ALA A 88 8.76 2.89 19.16
CA ALA A 88 9.69 1.75 19.24
C ALA A 88 9.01 0.44 19.71
N GLU A 89 7.86 0.51 20.38
CA GLU A 89 7.13 -0.66 20.90
C GLU A 89 6.34 -1.39 19.83
N ASN A 90 5.98 -0.73 18.72
CA ASN A 90 5.26 -1.31 17.59
C ASN A 90 6.07 -1.32 16.29
N GLU A 91 7.41 -1.17 16.37
CA GLU A 91 8.31 -1.31 15.23
C GLU A 91 8.13 -2.68 14.54
N GLY A 92 7.91 -2.68 13.22
CA GLY A 92 7.64 -3.87 12.42
C GLY A 92 6.19 -4.35 12.45
N VAL A 93 5.32 -3.77 13.27
CA VAL A 93 3.88 -4.06 13.26
C VAL A 93 3.27 -3.56 11.95
N VAL A 94 2.41 -4.39 11.36
CA VAL A 94 1.56 -4.02 10.23
C VAL A 94 0.18 -3.68 10.74
N ASP A 95 -0.31 -2.49 10.40
CA ASP A 95 -1.68 -2.08 10.67
C ASP A 95 -2.44 -1.86 9.36
N THR A 96 -3.77 -1.95 9.42
CA THR A 96 -4.66 -1.87 8.26
C THR A 96 -5.66 -0.74 8.44
N PHE A 97 -5.77 0.12 7.42
CA PHE A 97 -6.76 1.19 7.36
C PHE A 97 -7.71 0.95 6.19
N THR A 98 -9.00 0.81 6.49
CA THR A 98 -10.04 0.55 5.49
C THR A 98 -10.75 1.85 5.12
N VAL A 99 -10.68 2.24 3.84
CA VAL A 99 -11.42 3.38 3.29
C VAL A 99 -12.68 2.88 2.60
N TYR A 100 -13.83 3.43 2.99
CA TYR A 100 -15.13 3.09 2.38
C TYR A 100 -15.53 4.12 1.33
N SER A 101 -15.83 3.66 0.11
CA SER A 101 -16.44 4.44 -0.97
C SER A 101 -17.79 3.82 -1.35
N GLY A 102 -18.84 4.26 -0.66
CA GLY A 102 -20.17 3.67 -0.76
C GLY A 102 -20.20 2.22 -0.26
N ARG A 103 -20.38 1.25 -1.16
CA ARG A 103 -20.38 -0.20 -0.87
C ARG A 103 -19.02 -0.87 -1.07
N PHE A 104 -18.07 -0.15 -1.65
CA PHE A 104 -16.73 -0.65 -1.90
C PHE A 104 -15.82 -0.22 -0.76
N HIS A 105 -14.80 -1.02 -0.48
CA HIS A 105 -13.73 -0.65 0.44
C HIS A 105 -12.38 -0.98 -0.18
N THR A 106 -11.38 -0.20 0.20
CA THR A 106 -9.97 -0.44 -0.11
C THR A 106 -9.22 -0.49 1.21
N ASP A 107 -8.45 -1.56 1.41
CA ASP A 107 -7.61 -1.73 2.58
C ASP A 107 -6.19 -1.24 2.25
N TYR A 108 -5.72 -0.26 3.01
CA TYR A 108 -4.34 0.22 2.96
C TYR A 108 -3.57 -0.39 4.11
N TYR A 109 -2.38 -0.92 3.80
CA TYR A 109 -1.54 -1.58 4.78
C TYR A 109 -0.36 -0.69 5.08
N PHE A 110 -0.02 -0.57 6.35
CA PHE A 110 1.09 0.26 6.80
C PHE A 110 1.98 -0.55 7.71
N ILE A 111 3.30 -0.40 7.55
CA ILE A 111 4.28 -0.98 8.47
C ILE A 111 4.95 0.14 9.25
N CYS A 112 5.02 -0.02 10.58
CA CYS A 112 5.76 0.90 11.43
C CYS A 112 7.25 0.62 11.22
N ASN A 113 7.97 1.60 10.69
CA ASN A 113 9.40 1.49 10.42
C ASN A 113 10.12 2.78 10.80
N SER A 114 11.10 2.67 11.69
CA SER A 114 11.90 3.79 12.19
C SER A 114 11.06 4.90 12.83
N GLY A 115 10.00 4.54 13.56
CA GLY A 115 9.11 5.52 14.21
C GLY A 115 8.17 6.27 13.24
N VAL A 116 8.02 5.77 12.01
CA VAL A 116 7.14 6.33 10.99
C VAL A 116 6.31 5.22 10.34
N TRP A 117 5.02 5.47 10.10
CA TRP A 117 4.17 4.57 9.31
C TRP A 117 4.47 4.74 7.82
N LYS A 118 4.84 3.63 7.16
CA LYS A 118 5.04 3.54 5.71
C LYS A 118 3.93 2.72 5.10
N GLU A 119 3.31 3.24 4.05
CA GLU A 119 2.44 2.44 3.21
C GLU A 119 3.24 1.25 2.66
N THR A 120 2.71 0.05 2.87
CA THR A 120 3.21 -1.19 2.32
C THR A 120 2.12 -1.79 1.43
N GLY A 121 2.51 -2.64 0.50
CA GLY A 121 1.54 -3.52 -0.13
C GLY A 121 0.88 -4.40 0.92
N LYS A 122 -0.28 -4.98 0.56
CA LYS A 122 -0.91 -6.05 1.35
C LYS A 122 0.17 -7.03 1.81
N PRO A 123 0.32 -7.28 3.12
CA PRO A 123 1.30 -8.23 3.59
C PRO A 123 1.02 -9.55 2.89
N ALA A 124 2.08 -10.20 2.40
CA ALA A 124 1.97 -11.58 1.97
C ALA A 124 1.32 -12.32 3.15
N GLY A 125 0.14 -12.90 2.94
CA GLY A 125 -0.51 -13.70 3.99
C GLY A 125 0.49 -14.75 4.51
N PRO A 126 0.26 -15.31 5.71
CA PRO A 126 1.20 -16.22 6.34
C PRO A 126 1.67 -17.26 5.32
N SER A 127 2.97 -17.50 5.29
CA SER A 127 3.55 -18.42 4.32
C SER A 127 2.85 -19.79 4.43
N VAL A 128 2.85 -20.55 3.33
CA VAL A 128 2.29 -21.91 3.35
C VAL A 128 2.94 -22.72 4.48
N SER A 129 4.25 -22.54 4.70
CA SER A 129 4.98 -23.17 5.79
C SER A 129 4.43 -22.79 7.17
N GLU A 130 4.14 -21.52 7.45
CA GLU A 130 3.57 -21.08 8.73
C GLU A 130 2.15 -21.63 8.96
N GLN A 131 1.34 -21.73 7.91
CA GLN A 131 -0.03 -22.23 8.03
C GLN A 131 -0.11 -23.76 8.13
N CYS A 132 0.80 -24.46 7.44
CA CYS A 132 0.68 -25.89 7.21
C CYS A 132 1.64 -26.73 8.05
N THR A 133 2.78 -26.17 8.47
CA THR A 133 3.81 -26.94 9.19
C THR A 133 3.48 -27.02 10.68
N LYS A 134 3.48 -28.24 11.21
CA LYS A 134 3.28 -28.58 12.61
C LYS A 134 4.47 -29.44 13.09
N GLU A 135 4.59 -29.64 14.39
CA GLU A 135 5.70 -30.43 14.98
C GLU A 135 5.79 -31.86 14.41
N ASP A 136 4.68 -32.41 13.93
CA ASP A 136 4.56 -33.78 13.43
C ASP A 136 4.33 -33.90 11.92
N THR A 137 4.60 -32.83 11.13
CA THR A 137 4.44 -32.85 9.67
C THR A 137 5.36 -33.89 9.01
N LYS A 138 4.79 -34.68 8.08
CA LYS A 138 5.48 -35.78 7.37
C LYS A 138 5.27 -35.68 5.87
N VAL A 139 6.18 -36.29 5.13
CA VAL A 139 6.08 -36.41 3.66
C VAL A 139 4.74 -37.05 3.29
N GLY A 140 4.03 -36.42 2.36
CA GLY A 140 2.69 -36.82 1.91
C GLY A 140 1.54 -36.14 2.64
N ASP A 141 1.81 -35.42 3.74
CA ASP A 141 0.78 -34.62 4.41
C ASP A 141 0.23 -33.56 3.46
N THR A 142 -1.07 -33.31 3.55
CA THR A 142 -1.74 -32.32 2.70
C THR A 142 -2.27 -31.16 3.52
N CYS A 143 -2.15 -29.96 2.98
CA CYS A 143 -2.68 -28.75 3.58
C CYS A 143 -3.47 -27.95 2.54
N VAL A 144 -4.51 -27.24 2.97
CA VAL A 144 -5.27 -26.35 2.11
C VAL A 144 -5.10 -24.94 2.63
N VAL A 145 -4.55 -24.06 1.78
CA VAL A 145 -4.38 -22.64 2.11
C VAL A 145 -5.37 -21.83 1.31
N TYR A 146 -6.17 -21.03 1.99
CA TYR A 146 -7.03 -20.04 1.37
C TYR A 146 -6.21 -18.80 1.03
N ARG A 147 -6.20 -18.44 -0.25
CA ARG A 147 -5.61 -17.19 -0.75
C ARG A 147 -6.75 -16.24 -1.10
N PRO A 148 -6.94 -15.14 -0.36
CA PRO A 148 -7.90 -14.13 -0.78
C PRO A 148 -7.46 -13.59 -2.15
N SER A 149 -8.40 -13.44 -3.09
CA SER A 149 -8.11 -12.83 -4.39
C SER A 149 -7.48 -11.46 -4.20
N GLU A 150 -6.39 -11.20 -4.92
CA GLU A 150 -5.73 -9.90 -4.97
C GLU A 150 -6.51 -8.89 -5.83
N ASN A 151 -7.56 -9.32 -6.57
CA ASN A 151 -8.40 -8.41 -7.32
C ASN A 151 -9.29 -7.59 -6.37
N GLU A 152 -8.81 -6.40 -6.05
CA GLU A 152 -9.55 -5.32 -5.40
C GLU A 152 -10.81 -5.00 -6.22
N GLY A 153 -11.99 -5.34 -5.70
CA GLY A 153 -13.27 -5.02 -6.34
C GLY A 153 -14.25 -6.19 -6.44
N SER A 154 -13.82 -7.42 -6.19
CA SER A 154 -14.75 -8.54 -6.00
C SER A 154 -15.37 -8.43 -4.61
N LEU A 155 -16.69 -8.41 -4.53
CA LEU A 155 -17.51 -8.32 -3.30
C LEU A 155 -17.27 -9.50 -2.34
N GLY A 156 -16.10 -9.56 -1.69
CA GLY A 156 -15.80 -10.41 -0.55
C GLY A 156 -15.84 -11.94 -0.77
N LEU A 157 -15.98 -12.44 -1.99
CA LEU A 157 -16.42 -13.83 -2.21
C LEU A 157 -15.57 -14.69 -3.15
N ALA A 158 -14.47 -14.18 -3.71
CA ALA A 158 -13.69 -14.94 -4.69
C ALA A 158 -12.24 -15.17 -4.24
N GLY A 159 -12.00 -15.77 -3.07
CA GLY A 159 -10.66 -16.34 -2.82
C GLY A 159 -10.47 -17.67 -3.53
N THR A 160 -9.23 -18.06 -3.75
CA THR A 160 -8.87 -19.38 -4.26
C THR A 160 -8.26 -20.19 -3.13
N SER A 161 -8.73 -21.42 -2.97
CA SER A 161 -8.07 -22.39 -2.07
C SER A 161 -7.08 -23.20 -2.89
N VAL A 162 -5.86 -23.36 -2.40
CA VAL A 162 -4.83 -24.19 -3.06
C VAL A 162 -4.47 -25.33 -2.13
N LYS A 163 -4.48 -26.56 -2.66
CA LYS A 163 -4.03 -27.75 -1.92
C LYS A 163 -2.53 -27.91 -2.13
N TYR A 164 -1.81 -28.14 -1.04
CA TYR A 164 -0.38 -28.41 -1.00
C TYR A 164 -0.12 -29.82 -0.48
N VAL A 165 1.02 -30.39 -0.84
CA VAL A 165 1.56 -31.63 -0.28
C VAL A 165 2.99 -31.39 0.22
N TYR A 166 3.32 -31.96 1.38
CA TYR A 166 4.67 -31.88 1.94
C TYR A 166 5.57 -32.93 1.30
N THR A 167 6.70 -32.53 0.73
CA THR A 167 7.55 -33.39 -0.10
C THR A 167 8.79 -33.88 0.65
N GLU A 168 9.52 -34.83 0.04
CA GLU A 168 10.80 -35.33 0.57
C GLU A 168 11.88 -34.23 0.69
N ALA A 169 11.73 -33.11 -0.02
CA ALA A 169 12.61 -31.95 0.08
C ALA A 169 12.42 -31.15 1.37
N GLY A 170 11.38 -31.44 2.16
CA GLY A 170 11.03 -30.67 3.36
C GLY A 170 10.29 -29.36 3.03
N GLU A 171 9.61 -29.31 1.89
CA GLU A 171 8.89 -28.13 1.40
C GLU A 171 7.43 -28.47 1.06
N TRP A 172 6.56 -27.46 1.07
CA TRP A 172 5.16 -27.57 0.64
C TRP A 172 5.02 -27.22 -0.84
N GLU A 173 4.65 -28.19 -1.67
CA GLU A 173 4.45 -27.98 -3.10
C GLU A 173 2.95 -27.90 -3.46
N PRO A 174 2.53 -26.97 -4.34
CA PRO A 174 1.14 -26.85 -4.75
C PRO A 174 0.74 -28.05 -5.64
N VAL A 175 -0.37 -28.68 -5.30
CA VAL A 175 -0.94 -29.81 -6.06
C VAL A 175 -1.99 -29.31 -7.05
N CYS A 176 -2.93 -28.49 -6.60
CA CYS A 176 -4.05 -28.03 -7.43
C CYS A 176 -4.76 -26.81 -6.81
N GLN A 177 -5.47 -26.05 -7.64
CA GLN A 177 -6.46 -25.10 -7.17
C GLN A 177 -7.79 -25.84 -6.89
N LEU A 178 -8.36 -25.62 -5.73
CA LEU A 178 -9.66 -26.18 -5.37
C LEU A 178 -10.79 -25.33 -5.95
N ALA A 179 -11.75 -26.00 -6.57
CA ALA A 179 -13.04 -25.41 -6.89
C ALA A 179 -13.87 -25.18 -5.61
N ALA A 180 -14.99 -24.46 -5.75
CA ALA A 180 -15.89 -24.15 -4.62
C ALA A 180 -16.46 -25.41 -3.93
N ASN A 181 -16.47 -26.55 -4.63
CA ASN A 181 -16.89 -27.85 -4.10
C ASN A 181 -15.75 -28.61 -3.39
N GLY A 182 -14.55 -28.03 -3.28
CA GLY A 182 -13.39 -28.63 -2.63
C GLY A 182 -12.63 -29.65 -3.48
N GLU A 183 -12.98 -29.82 -4.75
CA GLU A 183 -12.26 -30.71 -5.67
C GLU A 183 -11.13 -29.98 -6.39
N CYS A 184 -10.04 -30.69 -6.68
CA CYS A 184 -8.99 -30.17 -7.55
C CYS A 184 -9.57 -29.89 -8.93
N LYS A 185 -9.40 -28.66 -9.42
CA LYS A 185 -9.58 -28.38 -10.84
C LYS A 185 -8.47 -29.08 -11.60
N GLU A 186 -8.83 -30.03 -12.45
CA GLU A 186 -7.94 -30.49 -13.52
C GLU A 186 -7.77 -29.32 -14.49
N GLU A 187 -6.53 -28.87 -14.68
CA GLU A 187 -6.18 -27.88 -15.73
C GLU A 187 -6.11 -28.55 -17.11
#